data_AF-A0A351IAK8-F1
#
_entry.id   AF-A0A351IAK8-F1
#
_cell.length_a   1.000
_cell.length_b   1.000
_cell.length_c   1.000
_cell.angle_alpha   90.00
_cell.angle_beta   90.00
_cell.angle_gamma   90.00
#
_symmetry.space_group_name_H-M   'P 1'
#
loop_
_entity.id
_entity.type
_entity.pdbx_description
1 polymer ?
#
loop_
_entity_poly.entity_id
_entity_poly.type
_entity_poly.pdbx_seq_one_letter_code
_entity_poly.pdbx_strand_id
1 'polypeptide(L)'
;MAKIEIAILRDTIKDLIKSNKSIWNELKREIFDYGYQEWYCSEGDFKNPTIKAVFSLSREAKEKLINEWKRIPRLIERKTEDEILKLYSLIVVERIVDRARVA
;
A
#
# COMPACT_ATOMS: atom_id res chain seq x y z
N MET A 1 4.90 -5.09 9.52
CA MET A 1 3.74 -4.18 9.71
C MET A 1 3.05 -4.54 11.01
N ALA A 2 2.87 -3.58 11.92
CA ALA A 2 2.19 -3.72 13.19
C ALA A 2 0.68 -3.96 13.01
N LYS A 3 0.02 -4.52 14.02
CA LYS A 3 -1.43 -4.80 13.99
C LYS A 3 -2.26 -3.55 13.73
N ILE A 4 -1.85 -2.40 14.26
CA ILE A 4 -2.54 -1.12 14.11
C ILE A 4 -2.47 -0.62 12.67
N GLU A 5 -1.27 -0.63 12.07
CA GLU A 5 -1.06 -0.28 10.65
C GLU A 5 -1.94 -1.14 9.74
N ILE A 6 -2.00 -2.46 10.00
CA ILE A 6 -2.86 -3.39 9.25
C ILE A 6 -4.33 -3.02 9.39
N ALA A 7 -4.79 -2.70 10.61
CA ALA A 7 -6.19 -2.34 10.84
C ALA A 7 -6.59 -1.08 10.06
N ILE A 8 -5.73 -0.05 10.06
CA ILE A 8 -5.98 1.23 9.36
C ILE A 8 -5.98 1.02 7.84
N LEU A 9 -5.01 0.27 7.32
CA LEU A 9 -4.80 0.14 5.87
C LEU A 9 -5.68 -0.95 5.24
N ARG A 10 -6.27 -1.86 6.02
CA ARG A 10 -7.05 -3.00 5.51
C ARG A 10 -8.20 -2.56 4.61
N ASP A 11 -8.98 -1.59 5.05
CA ASP A 11 -10.16 -1.13 4.31
C ASP A 11 -9.73 -0.30 3.10
N THR A 12 -8.70 0.53 3.26
CA THR A 12 -8.04 1.25 2.15
C THR A 12 -7.62 0.29 1.03
N ILE A 13 -6.97 -0.83 1.36
CA ILE A 13 -6.56 -1.86 0.39
C ILE A 13 -7.77 -2.47 -0.31
N LYS A 14 -8.82 -2.82 0.44
CA LYS A 14 -10.03 -3.42 -0.13
C LYS A 14 -10.72 -2.45 -1.10
N ASP A 15 -10.84 -1.19 -0.70
CA ASP A 15 -11.48 -0.15 -1.52
C ASP A 15 -10.67 0.17 -2.77
N LEU A 16 -9.33 0.20 -2.67
CA LEU A 16 -8.44 0.34 -3.82
C LEU A 16 -8.61 -0.80 -4.82
N ILE A 17 -8.64 -2.06 -4.36
CA ILE A 17 -8.86 -3.22 -5.24
C ILE A 17 -10.24 -3.14 -5.90
N LYS A 18 -11.28 -2.80 -5.13
CA LYS A 18 -12.65 -2.70 -5.64
C LYS A 18 -12.82 -1.58 -6.67
N SER A 19 -12.24 -0.42 -6.41
CA SER A 19 -12.33 0.76 -7.29
C SER A 19 -11.44 0.64 -8.54
N ASN A 20 -10.35 -0.14 -8.48
CA ASN A 20 -9.42 -0.33 -9.58
C ASN A 20 -9.46 -1.78 -10.12
N LYS A 21 -10.67 -2.33 -10.28
CA LYS A 21 -10.90 -3.74 -10.65
C LYS A 21 -10.19 -4.16 -11.94
N SER A 22 -10.07 -3.26 -12.92
CA SER A 22 -9.35 -3.53 -14.17
C SER A 22 -7.86 -3.78 -13.91
N ILE A 23 -7.21 -2.87 -13.18
CA ILE A 23 -5.79 -2.96 -12.82
C ILE A 23 -5.54 -4.21 -11.96
N TRP A 24 -6.46 -4.50 -11.03
CA TRP A 24 -6.41 -5.71 -10.22
C TRP A 24 -6.43 -7.00 -11.05
N ASN A 25 -7.32 -7.07 -12.04
CA ASN A 25 -7.42 -8.27 -12.89
C ASN A 25 -6.19 -8.43 -13.77
N GLU A 26 -5.65 -7.33 -14.32
CA GLU A 26 -4.42 -7.38 -15.11
C GLU A 26 -3.23 -7.80 -14.25
N LEU A 27 -3.10 -7.27 -13.03
CA LEU A 27 -2.05 -7.70 -12.10
C LEU A 27 -2.09 -9.20 -11.81
N LYS A 28 -3.28 -9.76 -11.56
CA LYS A 28 -3.42 -11.21 -11.36
C LYS A 28 -3.05 -12.01 -12.61
N ARG A 29 -3.41 -11.50 -13.78
CA ARG A 29 -3.04 -12.12 -15.05
C ARG A 29 -1.52 -12.10 -15.24
N GLU A 30 -0.86 -10.98 -15.02
CA GLU A 30 0.60 -10.89 -15.10
C GLU A 30 1.28 -11.86 -14.13
N ILE A 31 0.79 -11.97 -12.89
CA ILE A 31 1.30 -12.94 -11.91
C ILE A 31 1.09 -14.39 -12.39
N PHE A 32 -0.07 -14.69 -12.97
CA PHE A 32 -0.37 -16.03 -13.48
C PHE A 32 0.48 -16.39 -14.70
N ASP A 33 0.59 -15.48 -15.66
CA ASP A 33 1.26 -15.69 -16.94
C ASP A 33 2.80 -15.74 -16.77
N TYR A 34 3.36 -14.92 -15.87
CA TYR A 34 4.82 -14.74 -15.73
C TYR A 34 5.40 -15.25 -14.41
N GLY A 35 4.58 -15.78 -13.50
CA GLY A 35 5.03 -16.21 -12.17
C GLY A 35 5.61 -15.05 -11.35
N TYR A 36 6.51 -15.35 -10.40
CA TYR A 36 7.13 -14.32 -9.57
C TYR A 36 8.02 -13.39 -10.39
N GLN A 37 7.70 -12.10 -10.34
CA GLN A 37 8.54 -11.01 -10.82
C GLN A 37 8.88 -10.05 -9.68
N GLU A 38 10.02 -9.37 -9.80
CA GLU A 38 10.41 -8.27 -8.92
C GLU A 38 9.51 -7.04 -9.10
N TRP A 39 8.93 -6.89 -10.29
CA TRP A 39 8.04 -5.78 -10.63
C TRP A 39 7.02 -6.20 -11.69
N TYR A 40 5.78 -5.71 -11.58
CA TYR A 40 4.73 -5.86 -12.58
C TYR A 40 4.31 -4.48 -13.13
N CYS A 41 3.92 -4.40 -14.41
CA CYS A 41 3.45 -3.13 -14.97
C CYS A 41 2.21 -2.63 -14.24
N SER A 42 1.25 -3.53 -13.96
CA SER A 42 0.02 -3.18 -13.24
C SER A 42 0.26 -2.79 -11.78
N GLU A 43 1.37 -3.21 -11.17
CA GLU A 43 1.79 -2.72 -9.86
C GLU A 43 2.12 -1.21 -9.92
N GLY A 44 2.77 -0.77 -11.00
CA GLY A 44 3.04 0.64 -11.27
C GLY A 44 1.76 1.48 -11.31
N ASP A 45 0.70 0.95 -11.92
CA ASP A 45 -0.59 1.63 -12.04
C ASP A 45 -1.32 1.81 -10.70
N PHE A 46 -1.00 1.00 -9.69
CA PHE A 46 -1.51 1.18 -8.33
C PHE A 46 -0.82 2.30 -7.55
N LYS A 47 0.35 2.81 -7.97
CA LYS A 47 1.10 3.83 -7.21
C LYS A 47 0.29 5.10 -6.98
N ASN A 48 -0.24 5.70 -8.03
CA ASN A 48 -0.99 6.96 -7.94
C ASN A 48 -2.31 6.83 -7.16
N PRO A 49 -3.18 5.82 -7.42
CA PRO A 49 -4.38 5.58 -6.61
C PRO A 49 -4.05 5.39 -5.14
N THR A 50 -2.98 4.66 -4.84
CA THR A 50 -2.59 4.37 -3.46
C THR A 50 -2.08 5.59 -2.72
N ILE A 51 -1.27 6.44 -3.36
CA ILE A 51 -0.86 7.73 -2.79
C ILE A 51 -2.10 8.56 -2.45
N LYS A 52 -3.04 8.71 -3.39
CA LYS A 52 -4.27 9.47 -3.16
C LYS A 52 -5.06 8.92 -1.98
N ALA A 53 -5.24 7.60 -1.93
CA ALA A 53 -6.00 6.95 -0.87
C ALA A 53 -5.36 7.16 0.52
N VAL A 54 -4.05 6.98 0.65
CA VAL A 54 -3.34 7.19 1.91
C VAL A 54 -3.40 8.65 2.36
N PHE A 55 -3.25 9.61 1.44
CA PHE A 55 -3.33 11.04 1.78
C PHE A 55 -4.76 11.48 2.12
N SER A 56 -5.78 10.81 1.56
CA SER A 56 -7.20 11.04 1.86
C SER A 56 -7.69 10.42 3.16
N LEU A 57 -6.86 9.61 3.85
CA LEU A 57 -7.19 9.10 5.17
C LEU A 57 -7.54 10.25 6.13
N SER A 58 -8.39 9.94 7.12
CA SER A 58 -8.70 10.89 8.18
C SER A 58 -7.43 11.36 8.87
N ARG A 59 -7.44 12.59 9.40
CA ARG A 59 -6.30 13.15 10.13
C ARG A 59 -5.84 12.22 11.25
N GLU A 60 -6.80 11.68 12.02
CA GLU A 60 -6.53 10.74 13.10
C GLU A 60 -5.85 9.45 12.61
N ALA A 61 -6.29 8.88 11.48
CA ALA A 61 -5.68 7.70 10.91
C ALA A 61 -4.25 7.98 10.43
N LYS A 62 -4.00 9.14 9.81
CA LYS A 62 -2.66 9.57 9.40
C LYS A 62 -1.73 9.75 10.60
N GLU A 63 -2.19 10.42 11.66
CA GLU A 63 -1.43 10.60 12.89
C GLU A 63 -1.09 9.26 13.56
N LYS A 64 -2.04 8.31 13.60
CA LYS A 64 -1.79 6.95 14.10
C LYS A 64 -0.72 6.22 13.30
N LEU A 65 -0.76 6.30 11.96
CA LEU A 65 0.26 5.72 11.10
C LEU A 65 1.63 6.35 11.33
N ILE A 66 1.71 7.68 11.41
CA ILE A 66 2.97 8.40 11.66
C ILE A 66 3.56 8.02 13.03
N ASN A 67 2.73 7.93 14.06
CA ASN A 67 3.16 7.54 15.40
C ASN A 67 3.67 6.10 15.44
N GLU A 68 2.96 5.17 14.79
CA GLU A 68 3.43 3.78 14.68
C GLU A 68 4.72 3.67 13.86
N TRP A 69 4.89 4.49 12.82
CA TRP A 69 6.15 4.57 12.08
C TRP A 69 7.31 4.99 12.98
N LYS A 70 7.12 6.07 13.76
CA LYS A 70 8.12 6.64 14.67
C LYS A 70 8.43 5.74 15.88
N ARG A 71 7.48 4.89 16.28
CA ARG A 71 7.64 3.97 17.42
C ARG A 71 8.68 2.87 17.18
N ILE A 72 8.86 2.45 15.93
CA ILE A 72 9.82 1.40 15.57
C ILE A 72 11.13 2.09 15.18
N PRO A 73 12.26 1.79 15.83
CA PRO A 73 13.56 2.29 15.41
C PRO A 73 13.84 1.83 13.97
N ARG A 74 13.99 2.78 13.04
CA ARG A 74 14.31 2.50 11.65
C ARG A 74 15.61 3.23 11.30
N LEU A 75 16.40 2.64 10.41
CA LEU A 75 17.70 3.16 9.96
C LEU A 75 17.66 4.60 9.42
N ILE A 76 16.47 5.12 9.06
CA ILE A 76 16.28 6.47 8.55
C ILE A 76 15.31 7.22 9.47
N GLU A 77 15.87 8.02 10.39
CA GLU A 77 15.11 8.75 11.42
C GLU A 77 14.51 10.07 10.91
N ARG A 78 15.11 10.70 9.90
CA ARG A 78 14.66 12.01 9.39
C ARG A 78 13.76 11.82 8.18
N LYS A 79 12.48 11.53 8.42
CA LYS A 79 11.42 11.61 7.41
C LYS A 79 10.34 12.57 7.86
N THR A 80 9.95 13.46 6.96
CA THR A 80 8.76 14.29 7.13
C THR A 80 7.51 13.41 7.15
N GLU A 81 6.41 13.94 7.70
CA GLU A 81 5.14 13.21 7.77
C GLU A 81 4.65 12.78 6.38
N ASP A 82 4.78 13.66 5.39
CA ASP A 82 4.44 13.35 4.00
C ASP A 82 5.30 12.23 3.40
N GLU A 83 6.59 12.18 3.72
CA GLU A 83 7.47 11.09 3.29
C GLU A 83 7.09 9.77 3.95
N ILE A 84 6.71 9.80 5.22
CA ILE A 84 6.19 8.62 5.93
C ILE A 84 4.92 8.10 5.25
N LEU A 85 3.98 8.99 4.93
CA LEU A 85 2.74 8.63 4.23
C LEU A 85 3.01 8.10 2.82
N LYS A 86 3.97 8.67 2.08
CA LYS A 86 4.42 8.12 0.79
C LYS A 86 4.98 6.71 0.93
N LEU A 87 5.72 6.40 1.98
CA LEU A 87 6.21 5.03 2.20
C LEU A 87 5.08 4.07 2.53
N TYR A 88 4.09 4.50 3.32
CA TYR A 88 2.89 3.70 3.52
C TYR A 88 2.17 3.41 2.20
N SER A 89 2.19 4.35 1.24
CA SER A 89 1.62 4.07 -0.08
C SER A 89 2.36 2.95 -0.82
N LEU A 90 3.69 2.90 -0.76
CA LEU A 90 4.48 1.81 -1.35
C LEU A 90 4.19 0.48 -0.67
N ILE A 91 4.13 0.50 0.65
CA ILE A 91 3.77 -0.68 1.45
C ILE A 91 2.37 -1.20 1.10
N VAL A 92 1.40 -0.30 0.85
CA VAL A 92 0.06 -0.69 0.42
C VAL A 92 0.09 -1.34 -0.96
N VAL A 93 0.89 -0.83 -1.90
CA VAL A 93 1.07 -1.45 -3.23
C VAL A 93 1.63 -2.87 -3.10
N GLU A 94 2.69 -3.05 -2.30
CA GLU A 94 3.27 -4.38 -2.02
C GLU A 94 2.21 -5.34 -1.46
N ARG A 95 1.34 -4.85 -0.55
CA ARG A 95 0.23 -5.64 -0.02
C ARG A 95 -0.84 -5.99 -1.04
N ILE A 96 -1.08 -5.14 -2.03
CA ILE A 96 -1.99 -5.46 -3.13
C ILE A 96 -1.39 -6.59 -3.97
N VAL A 97 -0.09 -6.54 -4.28
CA VAL A 97 0.63 -7.61 -4.99
C VAL A 97 0.59 -8.92 -4.19
N ASP A 98 0.89 -8.89 -2.89
CA ASP A 98 0.80 -10.06 -2.01
C ASP A 98 -0.59 -10.72 -2.07
N ARG A 99 -1.66 -9.91 -2.07
CA ARG A 99 -3.02 -10.44 -2.20
C ARG A 99 -3.29 -11.02 -3.57
N ALA A 100 -2.79 -10.41 -4.64
CA ALA A 100 -2.98 -10.89 -6.00
C ALA A 100 -2.30 -12.24 -6.22
N ARG A 101 -1.21 -12.52 -5.51
CA ARG A 101 -0.48 -13.80 -5.55
C ARG A 101 -1.23 -14.98 -4.94
N VAL A 102 -2.14 -14.71 -4.00
CA VAL A 102 -2.85 -15.76 -3.23
C VAL A 102 -4.32 -15.90 -3.64
N ALA A 103 -4.85 -14.94 -4.43
CA ALA A 103 -6.25 -14.86 -4.84
C ALA A 103 -6.51 -15.55 -6.18
#